data_AF-A0A239E645-F1
#
_entry.id   AF-A0A239E645-F1
#
_cell.length_a   1.000
_cell.length_b   1.000
_cell.length_c   1.000
_cell.angle_alpha   90.00
_cell.angle_beta   90.00
_cell.angle_gamma   90.00
#
_symmetry.space_group_name_H-M   'P 1'
#
loop_
_entity.id
_entity.type
_entity.pdbx_description
1 polymer ?
#
loop_
_entity_poly.entity_id
_entity_poly.type
_entity_poly.pdbx_seq_one_letter_code
_entity_poly.pdbx_strand_id
1 'polypeptide(L)' 'MFAADVTFCPQTGRNGRGSSLASYNYPTRFLRHYDNTVSIASNGGSNTFDATGSWADDVSWVVGQPWS' A
#
# COMPACT_ATOMS: atom_id res chain seq x y z
N MET A 1 14.60 -14.68 3.40
CA MET A 1 13.13 -14.61 3.49
C MET A 1 12.70 -13.24 3.98
N PHE A 2 13.09 -12.81 5.19
CA PHE A 2 12.75 -11.49 5.76
C PHE A 2 13.01 -10.28 4.84
N ALA A 3 14.18 -10.22 4.18
CA ALA A 3 14.51 -9.08 3.32
C ALA A 3 13.47 -8.83 2.22
N ALA A 4 12.88 -9.88 1.64
CA ALA A 4 11.86 -9.74 0.61
C ALA A 4 10.53 -9.22 1.18
N ASP A 5 10.17 -9.65 2.39
CA ASP A 5 8.93 -9.24 3.08
C ASP A 5 8.96 -7.77 3.53
N VAL A 6 10.15 -7.20 3.75
CA VAL A 6 10.33 -5.79 4.13
C VAL A 6 10.77 -4.89 2.99
N THR A 7 10.80 -5.39 1.75
CA THR A 7 11.17 -4.59 0.56
C THR A 7 9.91 -4.12 -0.16
N PHE A 8 9.84 -2.81 -0.42
CA PHE A 8 8.76 -2.17 -1.17
C PHE A 8 9.31 -1.33 -2.32
N CYS A 9 8.66 -1.39 -3.47
CA CYS A 9 8.98 -0.63 -4.67
C CYS A 9 7.99 0.54 -4.83
N PRO A 10 8.43 1.81 -4.75
CA PRO A 10 7.58 2.95 -5.00
C PRO A 10 7.07 2.98 -6.44
N GLN A 11 5.79 3.31 -6.60
CA GLN A 11 5.12 3.55 -7.86
C GLN A 11 4.31 4.84 -7.78
N THR A 12 3.91 5.39 -8.93
CA THR A 12 2.96 6.51 -8.97
C THR A 12 1.71 6.16 -8.16
N GLY A 13 1.28 7.08 -7.29
CA GLY A 13 0.08 6.91 -6.47
C GLY A 13 -1.14 6.50 -7.30
N ARG A 14 -1.90 5.52 -6.80
CA ARG A 14 -3.07 4.97 -7.51
C ARG A 14 -4.21 5.97 -7.65
N ASN A 15 -4.25 7.00 -6.81
CA ASN A 15 -5.15 8.15 -6.95
C ASN A 15 -4.51 9.35 -7.69
N GLY A 16 -3.31 9.19 -8.26
CA GLY A 16 -2.58 10.24 -8.95
C GLY A 16 -1.80 11.20 -8.03
N ARG A 17 -1.73 10.94 -6.71
CA ARG A 17 -0.98 11.75 -5.74
C ARG A 17 0.01 10.90 -4.95
N GLY A 18 1.19 11.45 -4.68
CA GLY A 18 2.21 10.77 -3.88
C GLY A 18 2.66 9.45 -4.49
N SER A 19 2.93 8.46 -3.63
CA SER A 19 3.46 7.16 -4.02
C SER A 19 2.61 6.01 -3.47
N SER A 20 2.49 4.95 -4.26
CA SER A 20 2.00 3.65 -3.79
C SER A 20 3.16 2.69 -3.65
N LEU A 21 3.25 2.02 -2.50
CA LEU A 21 4.39 1.18 -2.12
C LEU A 21 4.04 -0.29 -2.39
N ALA A 22 4.48 -0.82 -3.54
CA ALA A 22 4.22 -2.21 -3.94
C ALA A 22 5.15 -3.18 -3.19
N SER A 23 4.64 -4.30 -2.69
CA SER A 23 5.47 -5.35 -2.09
C SER A 23 6.36 -6.00 -3.15
N TYR A 24 7.64 -6.23 -2.83
CA TYR A 24 8.58 -6.85 -3.75
C TYR A 24 8.22 -8.30 -4.09
N ASN A 25 7.89 -9.11 -3.07
CA ASN A 25 7.53 -10.51 -3.25
C ASN A 25 6.04 -10.75 -3.55
N TYR A 26 5.19 -9.74 -3.37
CA TYR A 26 3.78 -9.76 -3.78
C TYR A 26 3.42 -8.51 -4.61
N PRO A 27 3.82 -8.43 -5.90
CA PRO A 27 3.74 -7.19 -6.70
C PRO A 27 2.33 -6.65 -6.96
N THR A 28 1.29 -7.45 -6.72
CA THR A 28 -0.12 -7.03 -6.82
C THR A 28 -0.66 -6.43 -5.52
N ARG A 29 0.13 -6.44 -4.44
CA ARG A 29 -0.24 -5.96 -3.11
C ARG A 29 0.55 -4.70 -2.76
N PHE A 30 -0.14 -3.76 -2.13
CA PHE A 30 0.37 -2.43 -1.80
C PHE A 30 0.20 -2.14 -0.32
N LEU A 31 1.11 -1.34 0.25
CA LEU A 31 0.93 -0.78 1.59
C LEU A 31 -0.37 0.03 1.63
N ARG A 32 -1.33 -0.42 2.43
CA ARG A 32 -2.69 0.13 2.52
C ARG A 32 -3.04 0.47 3.96
N HIS A 33 -3.62 1.64 4.19
CA HIS A 33 -4.38 1.90 5.42
C HIS A 33 -5.78 1.29 5.33
N TYR A 34 -6.18 0.54 6.33
CA TYR A 34 -7.53 0.01 6.46
C TYR A 34 -7.91 -0.08 7.93
N ASP A 35 -8.98 0.63 8.31
CA ASP A 35 -9.47 0.67 9.70
C ASP A 35 -8.36 0.95 10.73
N ASN A 36 -7.56 2.01 10.48
CA ASN A 36 -6.44 2.44 11.31
C ASN A 36 -5.30 1.43 11.48
N THR A 37 -5.28 0.38 10.66
CA THR A 37 -4.18 -0.58 10.57
C THR A 37 -3.51 -0.47 9.20
N VAL A 38 -2.24 -0.88 9.10
CA VAL A 38 -1.51 -0.95 7.84
C VAL A 38 -1.26 -2.40 7.45
N SER A 39 -1.64 -2.76 6.22
CA SER A 39 -1.51 -4.11 5.66
C SER A 39 -1.04 -4.05 4.21
N ILE A 40 -0.60 -5.19 3.65
CA ILE A 40 -0.40 -5.31 2.20
C ILE A 40 -1.67 -5.86 1.52
N ALA A 41 -2.35 -5.02 0.75
CA ALA A 41 -3.66 -5.32 0.19
C ALA A 41 -3.66 -5.28 -1.35
N SER A 42 -4.44 -6.17 -1.95
CA SER A 42 -4.78 -6.11 -3.37
C SER A 42 -6.09 -5.33 -3.59
N ASN A 43 -6.35 -4.92 -4.83
CA ASN A 43 -7.63 -4.29 -5.21
C ASN A 43 -8.70 -5.37 -5.41
N GLY A 44 -9.27 -5.88 -4.32
CA GLY A 44 -10.10 -7.08 -4.30
C GLY A 44 -9.33 -8.30 -3.81
N GLY A 45 -10.01 -9.19 -3.09
CA GLY A 45 -9.43 -10.37 -2.46
C GLY A 45 -10.34 -10.96 -1.40
N SER A 46 -9.88 -12.02 -0.73
CA SER A 46 -10.63 -12.71 0.32
C SER A 46 -10.51 -12.07 1.70
N ASN A 47 -9.52 -11.20 1.93
CA ASN A 47 -9.37 -10.52 3.20
C ASN A 47 -10.25 -9.26 3.23
N THR A 48 -10.70 -8.87 4.42
CA THR A 48 -11.48 -7.64 4.61
C THR A 48 -10.72 -6.41 4.15
N PHE A 49 -9.41 -6.33 4.42
CA PHE A 49 -8.54 -5.23 3.97
C PHE A 49 -8.25 -5.24 2.46
N ASP A 50 -8.71 -6.24 1.70
CA ASP A 50 -8.65 -6.24 0.24
C ASP A 50 -9.90 -5.57 -0.40
N ALA A 51 -10.77 -4.91 0.39
CA ALA A 51 -11.97 -4.25 -0.09
C ALA A 51 -11.69 -3.26 -1.24
N THR A 52 -12.49 -3.25 -2.30
CA THR A 52 -12.27 -2.39 -3.47
C THR A 52 -12.65 -0.92 -3.22
N GLY A 53 -13.54 -0.66 -2.25
CA GLY A 53 -13.90 0.69 -1.83
C GLY A 53 -12.69 1.46 -1.31
N SER A 54 -12.54 2.71 -1.77
CA SER A 54 -11.44 3.63 -1.43
C SER A 54 -10.03 3.12 -1.71
N TRP A 55 -9.86 1.95 -2.35
CA TRP A 55 -8.56 1.29 -2.47
C TRP A 55 -7.47 2.18 -3.06
N ALA A 56 -7.80 2.97 -4.11
CA ALA A 56 -6.84 3.85 -4.75
C ALA A 56 -6.33 4.97 -3.84
N ASP A 57 -7.18 5.49 -2.94
CA ASP A 57 -6.80 6.51 -1.97
C ASP A 57 -6.02 5.88 -0.80
N ASP A 58 -6.50 4.75 -0.29
CA ASP A 58 -5.93 4.06 0.88
C ASP A 58 -4.49 3.55 0.66
N VAL A 59 -4.09 3.33 -0.59
CA VAL A 59 -2.73 2.88 -0.97
C VAL A 59 -1.82 4.01 -1.46
N SER A 60 -2.28 5.26 -1.43
CA SER A 60 -1.55 6.42 -1.94
C SER A 60 -1.07 7.32 -0.81
N TRP A 61 0.26 7.41 -0.64
CA TRP A 61 0.89 8.11 0.47
C TRP A 61 1.62 9.36 -0.03
N VAL A 62 1.26 10.52 0.51
CA VAL A 62 2.01 11.76 0.29
C VAL A 62 3.16 11.82 1.30
N VAL A 63 4.38 12.00 0.82
CA VAL A 63 5.56 12.12 1.68
C VAL A 63 5.63 13.54 2.25
N GLY A 64 5.53 13.65 3.58
CA GLY A 64 5.70 14.90 4.32
C GLY A 64 7.10 15.04 4.92
N GLN A 65 7.38 16.20 5.54
CA GLN A 65 8.58 16.35 6.37
C GLN A 65 8.51 15.41 7.58
N PRO A 66 9.63 14.76 7.97
CA PRO A 66 9.68 13.96 9.18
C PRO A 66 9.51 14.85 10.40
N TRP A 67 8.98 14.29 11.49
CA TRP A 67 8.81 15.01 12.77
C TRP A 67 10.09 15.01 13.63
N SER A 68 11.09 14.20 13.27
CA SER A 68 12.39 14.05 13.94
C SER A 68 13.47 13.62 12.96
#